data_AF-A0A926BRR6-F1
#
_entry.id   AF-A0A926BRR6-F1
#
_cell.length_a   1.000
_cell.length_b   1.000
_cell.length_c   1.000
_cell.angle_alpha   90.00
_cell.angle_beta   90.00
_cell.angle_gamma   90.00
#
_symmetry.space_group_name_H-M   'P 1'
#
loop_
_entity.id
_entity.type
_entity.pdbx_description
1 polymer ?
#
loop_
_entity_poly.entity_id
_entity_poly.type
_entity_poly.pdbx_seq_one_letter_code
_entity_poly.pdbx_strand_id
1 'polypeptide(L)'
;MPPTLSPSADPVLFRDAARETLRSAFDKMMKNADNTRAGLEKREPTPSEVVALHDMRVGSRRLRAALSVFARVFTKSDYRGIEQEVAAITGALSAVRDLDTQRETLAAISAGMPENEAYGVERLRKRLAKQRDRERETLLKALSKLDKSRFEKRFAQTLARATGKAR
;
A
#
# COMPACT_ATOMS: atom_id res chain seq x y z
N MET A 1 35.39 -21.63 -15.00
CA MET A 1 35.50 -20.65 -13.89
C MET A 1 34.18 -19.91 -13.78
N PRO A 2 33.57 -19.77 -12.59
CA PRO A 2 32.43 -18.89 -12.44
C PRO A 2 32.89 -17.43 -12.62
N PRO A 3 32.08 -16.55 -13.21
CA PRO A 3 32.43 -15.15 -13.33
C PRO A 3 32.48 -14.54 -11.93
N THR A 4 33.62 -13.93 -11.59
CA THR A 4 33.76 -13.09 -10.41
C THR A 4 32.87 -11.86 -10.57
N LEU A 5 31.75 -11.82 -9.86
CA LEU A 5 30.97 -10.61 -9.65
C LEU A 5 31.84 -9.64 -8.84
N SER A 6 32.44 -8.65 -9.51
CA SER A 6 33.18 -7.58 -8.85
C SER A 6 32.27 -6.82 -7.86
N PRO A 7 32.70 -6.63 -6.60
CA PRO A 7 31.92 -5.93 -5.60
C PRO A 7 32.17 -4.43 -5.71
N SER A 8 31.55 -3.78 -6.68
CA SER A 8 31.36 -2.32 -6.62
C SER A 8 30.20 -1.93 -7.50
N ALA A 9 28.98 -2.10 -6.99
CA ALA A 9 27.88 -1.30 -7.49
C ALA A 9 28.26 0.16 -7.20
N ASP A 10 28.59 0.90 -8.26
CA ASP A 10 29.01 2.30 -8.19
C ASP A 10 28.02 3.06 -7.28
N PRO A 11 28.46 3.71 -6.18
CA PRO A 11 27.56 4.33 -5.21
C PRO A 11 26.58 5.34 -5.83
N VAL A 12 26.97 5.94 -6.95
CA VAL A 12 26.13 6.82 -7.77
C VAL A 12 25.01 6.01 -8.44
N LEU A 13 25.33 4.88 -9.09
CA LEU A 13 24.35 3.98 -9.70
C LEU A 13 23.34 3.44 -8.66
N PHE A 14 23.79 3.12 -7.45
CA PHE A 14 22.88 2.65 -6.39
C PHE A 14 21.90 3.74 -5.91
N ARG A 15 22.38 4.98 -5.74
CA ARG A 15 21.51 6.12 -5.35
C ARG A 15 20.55 6.52 -6.45
N ASP A 16 20.97 6.45 -7.72
CA ASP A 16 20.10 6.73 -8.86
C ASP A 16 19.02 5.66 -9.01
N ALA A 17 19.38 4.37 -8.91
CA ALA A 17 18.42 3.27 -8.89
C ALA A 17 17.43 3.36 -7.71
N ALA A 18 17.91 3.76 -6.53
CA ALA A 18 17.06 4.01 -5.37
C ALA A 18 16.06 5.13 -5.66
N ARG A 19 16.52 6.27 -6.20
CA ARG A 19 15.69 7.43 -6.54
C ARG A 19 14.58 7.04 -7.51
N GLU A 20 14.92 6.37 -8.59
CA GLU A 20 13.95 5.97 -9.62
C GLU A 20 12.94 4.95 -9.09
N THR A 21 13.42 3.89 -8.42
CA THR A 21 12.56 2.81 -7.93
C THR A 21 11.60 3.30 -6.84
N LEU A 22 12.10 4.07 -5.87
CA LEU A 22 11.29 4.60 -4.77
C LEU A 22 10.28 5.63 -5.27
N ARG A 23 10.67 6.51 -6.20
CA ARG A 23 9.75 7.46 -6.84
C ARG A 23 8.65 6.72 -7.62
N SER A 24 9.02 5.77 -8.48
CA SER A 24 8.05 4.99 -9.27
C SER A 24 7.05 4.23 -8.38
N ALA A 25 7.53 3.60 -7.30
CA ALA A 25 6.65 2.90 -6.36
C ALA A 25 5.71 3.86 -5.61
N PHE A 26 6.23 5.01 -5.19
CA PHE A 26 5.44 6.06 -4.55
C PHE A 26 4.37 6.63 -5.47
N ASP A 27 4.73 6.98 -6.71
CA ASP A 27 3.80 7.56 -7.69
C ASP A 27 2.68 6.57 -8.03
N LYS A 28 3.01 5.28 -8.19
CA LYS A 28 1.99 4.22 -8.38
C LYS A 28 1.02 4.10 -7.21
N MET A 29 1.50 4.29 -5.98
CA MET A 29 0.64 4.31 -4.79
C MET A 29 -0.27 5.55 -4.81
N MET A 30 0.32 6.74 -4.98
CA MET A 30 -0.42 8.00 -4.86
C MET A 30 -1.39 8.27 -6.01
N LYS A 31 -1.11 7.79 -7.22
CA LYS A 31 -2.02 7.88 -8.37
C LYS A 31 -3.42 7.32 -8.09
N ASN A 32 -3.52 6.36 -7.17
CA ASN A 32 -4.76 5.69 -6.82
C ASN A 32 -5.43 6.23 -5.54
N ALA A 33 -4.82 7.20 -4.86
CA ALA A 33 -5.29 7.66 -3.55
C ALA A 33 -6.69 8.29 -3.61
N ASP A 34 -6.95 9.14 -4.61
CA ASP A 34 -8.25 9.84 -4.72
C ASP A 34 -9.39 8.90 -5.10
N ASN A 35 -9.17 8.02 -6.07
CA ASN A 35 -10.16 7.00 -6.45
C ASN A 35 -10.39 6.00 -5.31
N THR A 36 -9.36 5.66 -4.53
CA THR A 36 -9.51 4.84 -3.33
C THR A 36 -10.41 5.55 -2.33
N ARG A 37 -10.19 6.85 -2.07
CA ARG A 37 -11.03 7.63 -1.15
C ARG A 37 -12.48 7.72 -1.63
N ALA A 38 -12.69 8.05 -2.90
CA ALA A 38 -14.02 8.12 -3.50
C ALA A 38 -14.78 6.78 -3.40
N GLY A 39 -14.08 5.66 -3.66
CA GLY A 39 -14.65 4.32 -3.51
C GLY A 39 -15.02 3.95 -2.07
N LEU A 40 -14.26 4.44 -1.08
CA LEU A 40 -14.53 4.18 0.34
C LEU A 40 -15.73 4.96 0.88
N GLU A 41 -16.12 6.07 0.25
CA GLU A 41 -17.27 6.88 0.66
C GLU A 41 -18.60 6.35 0.08
N LYS A 42 -18.51 5.51 -0.96
CA LYS A 42 -19.69 4.98 -1.66
C LYS A 42 -20.15 3.65 -1.05
N ARG A 43 -21.47 3.47 -1.04
CA ARG A 43 -22.11 2.18 -0.74
C ARG A 43 -21.84 1.15 -1.85
N GLU A 44 -21.83 1.63 -3.09
CA GLU A 44 -21.56 0.86 -4.30
C GLU A 44 -20.48 1.58 -5.12
N PRO A 45 -19.19 1.25 -4.89
CA PRO A 45 -18.09 1.82 -5.66
C PRO A 45 -18.09 1.30 -7.11
N THR A 46 -17.59 2.12 -8.03
CA THR A 46 -17.41 1.72 -9.42
C THR A 46 -16.31 0.64 -9.55
N PRO A 47 -16.27 -0.12 -10.65
CA PRO A 47 -15.17 -1.06 -10.90
C PRO A 47 -13.79 -0.40 -10.83
N SER A 48 -13.65 0.84 -11.34
CA SER A 48 -12.39 1.59 -11.29
C SER A 48 -11.97 1.96 -9.87
N GLU A 49 -12.91 2.25 -8.98
CA GLU A 49 -12.64 2.56 -7.57
C GLU A 49 -12.23 1.33 -6.76
N VAL A 50 -12.84 0.16 -7.05
CA VAL A 50 -12.42 -1.12 -6.48
C VAL A 50 -11.00 -1.48 -6.91
N VAL A 51 -10.68 -1.30 -8.21
CA VAL A 51 -9.32 -1.51 -8.75
C VAL A 51 -8.34 -0.54 -8.11
N ALA A 52 -8.71 0.74 -7.93
CA ALA A 52 -7.84 1.73 -7.30
C ALA A 52 -7.39 1.33 -5.89
N LEU A 53 -8.30 0.81 -5.05
CA LEU A 53 -7.94 0.33 -3.71
C LEU A 53 -6.92 -0.82 -3.78
N HIS A 54 -7.12 -1.77 -4.69
CA HIS A 54 -6.17 -2.86 -4.92
C HIS A 54 -4.80 -2.34 -5.38
N ASP A 55 -4.79 -1.43 -6.35
CA ASP A 55 -3.57 -0.89 -6.94
C ASP A 55 -2.79 -0.01 -5.95
N MET A 56 -3.49 0.81 -5.14
CA MET A 56 -2.87 1.58 -4.06
C MET A 56 -2.20 0.65 -3.05
N ARG A 57 -2.87 -0.47 -2.67
CA ARG A 57 -2.29 -1.48 -1.79
C ARG A 57 -1.06 -2.13 -2.42
N VAL A 58 -1.10 -2.50 -3.70
CA VAL A 58 0.06 -3.06 -4.42
C VAL A 58 1.22 -2.06 -4.47
N GLY A 59 0.95 -0.79 -4.78
CA GLY A 59 1.93 0.29 -4.79
C GLY A 59 2.58 0.48 -3.41
N SER A 60 1.78 0.53 -2.34
CA SER A 60 2.31 0.72 -0.98
C SER A 60 3.21 -0.44 -0.53
N ARG A 61 2.85 -1.70 -0.82
CA ARG A 61 3.73 -2.85 -0.52
C ARG A 61 5.03 -2.81 -1.31
N ARG A 62 4.96 -2.45 -2.60
CA ARG A 62 6.16 -2.26 -3.44
C ARG A 62 7.05 -1.16 -2.88
N LEU A 63 6.47 -0.06 -2.42
CA LEU A 63 7.21 1.02 -1.78
C LEU A 63 7.90 0.54 -0.49
N ARG A 64 7.22 -0.22 0.37
CA ARG A 64 7.86 -0.80 1.58
C ARG A 64 9.01 -1.73 1.24
N ALA A 65 8.82 -2.61 0.25
CA ALA A 65 9.89 -3.51 -0.20
C ALA A 65 11.09 -2.71 -0.73
N ALA A 66 10.84 -1.70 -1.59
CA ALA A 66 11.88 -0.84 -2.10
C ALA A 66 12.60 -0.06 -0.99
N LEU A 67 11.87 0.48 0.00
CA LEU A 67 12.46 1.14 1.17
C LEU A 67 13.40 0.19 1.91
N SER A 68 13.00 -1.06 2.13
CA SER A 68 13.84 -2.07 2.77
C SER A 68 15.11 -2.36 1.97
N VAL A 69 15.01 -2.52 0.64
CA VAL A 69 16.16 -2.78 -0.24
C VAL A 69 17.14 -1.61 -0.22
N PHE A 70 16.63 -0.39 -0.31
CA PHE A 70 17.44 0.83 -0.37
C PHE A 70 17.67 1.48 0.99
N ALA A 71 17.43 0.78 2.11
CA ALA A 71 17.54 1.36 3.46
C ALA A 71 18.89 2.07 3.70
N ARG A 72 19.98 1.58 3.08
CA ARG A 72 21.33 2.13 3.20
C ARG A 72 21.52 3.53 2.61
N VAL A 73 20.61 4.01 1.75
CA VAL A 73 20.72 5.39 1.22
C VAL A 73 20.21 6.44 2.21
N PHE A 74 19.45 6.03 3.23
CA PHE A 74 18.82 6.92 4.19
C PHE A 74 19.62 7.01 5.49
N THR A 75 19.47 8.15 6.19
CA THR A 75 19.79 8.19 7.61
C THR A 75 18.80 7.31 8.38
N LYS A 76 19.20 6.79 9.55
CA LYS A 76 18.33 5.98 10.40
C LYS A 76 17.02 6.70 10.75
N SER A 77 17.08 8.01 10.96
CA SER A 77 15.91 8.84 11.29
C SER A 77 14.98 9.01 10.09
N ASP A 78 15.52 9.36 8.92
CA ASP A 78 14.74 9.54 7.70
C ASP A 78 14.05 8.23 7.28
N TYR A 79 14.78 7.11 7.30
CA TYR A 79 14.23 5.79 7.00
C TYR A 79 13.06 5.45 7.92
N ARG A 80 13.25 5.58 9.23
CA ARG A 80 12.22 5.22 10.22
C ARG A 80 10.97 6.06 10.08
N GLY A 81 11.11 7.36 9.83
CA GLY A 81 9.97 8.26 9.63
C GLY A 81 9.13 7.86 8.42
N ILE A 82 9.77 7.62 7.27
CA ILE A 82 9.05 7.22 6.05
C ILE A 82 8.47 5.81 6.19
N GLU A 83 9.27 4.83 6.63
CA GLU A 83 8.83 3.44 6.74
C GLU A 83 7.61 3.32 7.64
N GLN A 84 7.59 4.01 8.79
CA GLN A 84 6.46 3.98 9.71
C GLN A 84 5.17 4.47 9.07
N GLU A 85 5.22 5.56 8.30
CA GLU A 85 4.04 6.12 7.63
C GLU A 85 3.56 5.22 6.48
N VAL A 86 4.49 4.69 5.68
CA VAL A 86 4.13 3.74 4.61
C VAL A 86 3.57 2.45 5.22
N ALA A 87 4.14 1.96 6.32
CA ALA A 87 3.64 0.78 7.04
C ALA A 87 2.21 0.99 7.56
N ALA A 88 1.93 2.17 8.13
CA ALA A 88 0.60 2.50 8.62
C ALA A 88 -0.45 2.50 7.50
N ILE A 89 -0.17 3.14 6.36
CA ILE A 89 -1.12 3.15 5.24
C ILE A 89 -1.25 1.77 4.58
N THR A 90 -0.14 1.03 4.42
CA THR A 90 -0.18 -0.35 3.89
C THR A 90 -1.01 -1.27 4.78
N GLY A 91 -0.87 -1.16 6.10
CA GLY A 91 -1.64 -1.94 7.07
C GLY A 91 -3.13 -1.67 6.95
N ALA A 92 -3.53 -0.40 6.92
CA ALA A 92 -4.93 -0.01 6.77
C ALA A 92 -5.53 -0.45 5.42
N LEU A 93 -4.78 -0.34 4.32
CA LEU A 93 -5.19 -0.84 3.00
C LEU A 93 -5.38 -2.36 2.99
N SER A 94 -4.49 -3.08 3.68
CA SER A 94 -4.55 -4.55 3.75
C SER A 94 -5.76 -5.01 4.54
N ALA A 95 -6.03 -4.40 5.70
CA ALA A 95 -7.18 -4.74 6.53
C ALA A 95 -8.52 -4.67 5.79
N VAL A 96 -8.72 -3.63 4.96
CA VAL A 96 -9.92 -3.50 4.13
C VAL A 96 -9.93 -4.56 3.01
N ARG A 97 -8.84 -4.69 2.25
CA ARG A 97 -8.82 -5.61 1.10
C ARG A 97 -8.95 -7.07 1.51
N ASP A 98 -8.38 -7.47 2.64
CA ASP A 98 -8.46 -8.84 3.15
C ASP A 98 -9.91 -9.22 3.46
N LEU A 99 -10.69 -8.30 4.02
CA LEU A 99 -12.11 -8.50 4.27
C LEU A 99 -12.92 -8.55 2.97
N ASP A 100 -12.58 -7.72 1.97
CA ASP A 100 -13.20 -7.79 0.65
C ASP A 100 -12.92 -9.14 -0.02
N THR A 101 -11.68 -9.64 0.01
CA THR A 101 -11.31 -10.95 -0.54
C THR A 101 -12.00 -12.10 0.19
N GLN A 102 -12.08 -12.05 1.52
CA GLN A 102 -12.81 -13.06 2.31
C GLN A 102 -14.30 -13.08 1.93
N ARG A 103 -14.92 -11.90 1.79
CA ARG A 103 -16.33 -11.80 1.37
C ARG A 103 -16.53 -12.35 -0.04
N GLU A 104 -15.69 -11.96 -1.00
CA GLU A 104 -15.70 -12.47 -2.38
C GLU A 104 -15.62 -14.02 -2.39
N THR A 105 -14.67 -14.58 -1.63
CA THR A 105 -14.46 -16.02 -1.51
C THR A 105 -15.69 -16.73 -0.94
N LEU A 106 -16.27 -16.20 0.14
CA LEU A 106 -17.47 -16.77 0.76
C LEU A 106 -18.69 -16.72 -0.17
N ALA A 107 -18.84 -15.66 -0.96
CA ALA A 107 -19.93 -15.60 -1.95
C ALA A 107 -19.78 -16.68 -3.02
N ALA A 108 -18.56 -16.85 -3.55
CA ALA A 108 -18.28 -17.88 -4.53
C ALA A 108 -18.55 -19.29 -3.98
N ILE A 109 -18.17 -19.54 -2.73
CA ILE A 109 -18.44 -20.82 -2.04
C ILE A 109 -19.95 -21.04 -1.86
N SER A 110 -20.69 -20.03 -1.41
CA SER A 110 -22.14 -20.17 -1.16
C SER A 110 -22.98 -20.39 -2.42
N ALA A 111 -22.47 -20.04 -3.60
CA ALA A 111 -23.22 -20.12 -4.85
C ALA A 111 -23.59 -21.57 -5.25
N GLY A 112 -22.85 -22.57 -4.74
CA GLY A 112 -23.10 -24.00 -5.00
C GLY A 112 -23.67 -24.78 -3.82
N MET A 113 -24.04 -24.11 -2.72
CA MET A 113 -24.47 -24.76 -1.48
C MET A 113 -26.00 -24.93 -1.37
N PRO A 114 -26.49 -25.93 -0.65
CA PRO A 114 -27.88 -26.01 -0.21
C PRO A 114 -28.30 -24.75 0.58
N GLU A 115 -29.57 -24.35 0.46
CA GLU A 115 -30.08 -23.08 1.01
C GLU A 115 -29.83 -22.91 2.52
N ASN A 116 -29.99 -24.00 3.29
CA ASN A 116 -29.75 -24.02 4.73
C ASN A 116 -28.27 -23.75 5.09
N GLU A 117 -27.32 -24.24 4.29
CA GLU A 117 -25.89 -24.01 4.48
C GLU A 117 -25.48 -22.60 4.01
N ALA A 118 -26.04 -22.16 2.88
CA ALA A 118 -25.83 -20.82 2.34
C ALA A 118 -26.27 -19.72 3.33
N TYR A 119 -27.35 -19.95 4.09
CA TYR A 119 -27.82 -19.03 5.13
C TYR A 119 -26.75 -18.79 6.22
N GLY A 120 -26.03 -19.83 6.63
CA GLY A 120 -24.94 -19.74 7.60
C GLY A 120 -23.77 -18.88 7.08
N VAL A 121 -23.39 -19.10 5.83
CA VAL A 121 -22.34 -18.33 5.14
C VAL A 121 -22.71 -16.86 5.00
N GLU A 122 -23.97 -16.55 4.67
CA GLU A 122 -24.43 -15.17 4.53
C GLU A 122 -24.43 -14.42 5.87
N ARG A 123 -24.72 -15.10 6.99
CA ARG A 123 -24.53 -14.51 8.34
C ARG A 123 -23.07 -14.14 8.61
N LEU A 124 -22.12 -14.97 8.19
CA LEU A 124 -20.69 -14.66 8.30
C LEU A 124 -20.30 -13.47 7.42
N ARG A 125 -20.74 -13.44 6.16
CA ARG A 125 -20.51 -12.31 5.25
C ARG A 125 -21.02 -10.98 5.82
N LYS A 126 -22.19 -10.97 6.47
CA LYS A 126 -22.72 -9.77 7.15
C LYS A 126 -21.84 -9.30 8.31
N ARG A 127 -21.24 -10.23 9.08
CA ARG A 127 -20.27 -9.87 10.14
C ARG A 127 -19.00 -9.26 9.55
N LEU A 128 -18.46 -9.86 8.49
CA LEU A 128 -17.28 -9.33 7.79
C LEU A 128 -17.57 -7.95 7.17
N ALA A 129 -18.77 -7.71 6.64
CA ALA A 129 -19.16 -6.40 6.14
C ALA A 129 -19.11 -5.32 7.24
N LYS A 130 -19.65 -5.62 8.43
CA LYS A 130 -19.56 -4.71 9.59
C LYS A 130 -18.12 -4.45 10.04
N GLN A 131 -17.27 -5.47 9.98
CA GLN A 131 -15.84 -5.31 10.28
C GLN A 131 -15.16 -4.45 9.21
N ARG A 132 -15.48 -4.67 7.93
CA ARG A 132 -14.95 -3.89 6.81
C ARG A 132 -15.30 -2.43 6.94
N ASP A 133 -16.49 -2.09 7.42
CA ASP A 133 -16.87 -0.70 7.69
C ASP A 133 -16.00 -0.04 8.77
N ARG A 134 -15.61 -0.78 9.82
CA ARG A 134 -14.68 -0.26 10.84
C ARG A 134 -13.28 -0.03 10.28
N GLU A 135 -12.78 -0.97 9.48
CA GLU A 135 -11.45 -0.85 8.85
C GLU A 135 -11.43 0.26 7.79
N ARG A 136 -12.54 0.46 7.08
CA ARG A 136 -12.75 1.57 6.16
C ARG A 136 -12.58 2.92 6.86
N GLU A 137 -13.20 3.12 8.02
CA GLU A 137 -13.03 4.35 8.81
C GLU A 137 -11.56 4.55 9.25
N THR A 138 -10.87 3.48 9.62
CA THR A 138 -9.44 3.51 9.96
C THR A 138 -8.60 3.90 8.75
N LEU A 139 -8.89 3.37 7.56
CA LEU A 139 -8.21 3.71 6.32
C LEU A 139 -8.45 5.17 5.91
N LEU A 140 -9.68 5.67 6.01
CA LEU A 140 -10.00 7.08 5.76
C LEU A 140 -9.22 8.01 6.70
N LYS A 141 -9.11 7.66 7.98
CA LYS A 141 -8.27 8.40 8.94
C LYS A 141 -6.79 8.35 8.58
N ALA A 142 -6.28 7.21 8.12
CA ALA A 142 -4.89 7.07 7.69
C ALA A 142 -4.59 7.93 6.45
N LEU A 143 -5.48 7.91 5.45
CA LEU A 143 -5.40 8.78 4.27
C LEU A 143 -5.42 10.26 4.65
N SER A 144 -6.34 10.68 5.53
CA SER A 144 -6.39 12.07 6.01
C SER A 144 -5.12 12.50 6.75
N LYS A 145 -4.52 11.61 7.55
CA LYS A 145 -3.23 11.88 8.21
C LYS A 145 -2.10 12.05 7.19
N LEU A 146 -2.09 11.21 6.15
CA LEU A 146 -1.10 11.27 5.06
C LEU A 146 -1.15 12.63 4.35
N ASP A 147 -2.36 13.13 4.05
CA ASP A 147 -2.58 14.46 3.47
C ASP A 147 -2.10 15.59 4.39
N LYS A 148 -2.57 15.58 5.65
CA LYS A 148 -2.26 16.62 6.66
C LYS A 148 -0.77 16.72 6.93
N SER A 149 -0.07 15.59 6.90
CA SER A 149 1.37 15.54 7.10
C SER A 149 2.16 16.00 5.87
N ARG A 150 1.49 16.33 4.75
CA ARG A 150 2.11 16.62 3.45
C ARG A 150 3.13 15.55 3.06
N PHE A 151 2.74 14.29 3.24
CA PHE A 151 3.65 13.15 3.11
C PHE A 151 4.39 13.15 1.79
N GLU A 152 3.71 13.44 0.68
CA GLU A 152 4.35 13.54 -0.65
C GLU A 152 5.51 14.53 -0.69
N LYS A 153 5.33 15.74 -0.16
CA LYS A 153 6.39 16.74 -0.09
C LYS A 153 7.55 16.25 0.79
N ARG A 154 7.25 15.66 1.95
CA ARG A 154 8.28 15.13 2.86
C ARG A 154 9.04 13.96 2.27
N PHE A 155 8.35 13.05 1.59
CA PHE A 155 8.93 11.91 0.89
C PHE A 155 9.88 12.39 -0.21
N ALA A 156 9.44 13.31 -1.07
CA ALA A 156 10.27 13.88 -2.14
C ALA A 156 11.52 14.58 -1.60
N GLN A 157 11.39 15.39 -0.54
CA GLN A 157 12.52 16.07 0.09
C GLN A 157 13.51 15.08 0.71
N THR A 158 13.01 14.07 1.41
CA THR A 158 13.85 13.07 2.07
C THR A 158 14.58 12.22 1.03
N LEU A 159 13.90 11.82 -0.05
CA LEU A 159 14.51 11.09 -1.15
C LEU A 159 15.60 11.91 -1.83
N ALA A 160 15.36 13.21 -2.06
CA ALA A 160 16.36 14.10 -2.64
C ALA A 160 17.60 14.27 -1.73
N ARG A 161 17.40 14.37 -0.40
CA ARG A 161 18.52 14.42 0.55
C ARG A 161 19.30 13.10 0.59
N ALA A 162 18.60 11.97 0.60
CA ALA A 162 19.20 10.63 0.67
C ALA A 162 19.95 10.23 -0.61
N THR A 163 19.51 10.73 -1.77
CA THR A 163 20.08 10.38 -3.08
C THR A 163 20.88 11.52 -3.73
N GLY A 164 21.03 12.66 -3.05
CA GLY A 164 21.87 13.77 -3.48
C GLY A 164 23.35 13.42 -3.50
N LYS A 165 24.15 14.21 -4.26
CA LYS A 165 25.60 14.01 -4.37
C LYS A 165 26.24 13.97 -2.97
N ALA A 166 27.08 12.95 -2.73
CA ALA A 166 28.05 13.00 -1.65
C ALA A 166 28.87 14.29 -1.88
N ARG A 167 28.96 15.13 -0.85
CA ARG A 167 29.93 16.23 -0.85
C ARG A 167 31.33 15.67 -1.01
#